data_AF-A0A091QZJ4-F1
#
_entry.id   AF-A0A091QZJ4-F1
#
_cell.length_a   1.000
_cell.length_b   1.000
_cell.length_c   1.000
_cell.angle_alpha   90.00
_cell.angle_beta   90.00
_cell.angle_gamma   90.00
#
_symmetry.space_group_name_H-M   'P 1'
#
loop_
_entity.id
_entity.type
_entity.pdbx_description
1 polymer ?
#
loop_
_entity_poly.entity_id
_entity_poly.type
_entity_poly.pdbx_seq_one_letter_code
_entity_poly.pdbx_strand_id
1 'polypeptide(L)'
;AVRNDRNKKKKDVPKPECTESYIITPEVEELIEKVRKAHQETFPALCQLGKYTTNNSSEQRVSLDIDLWDKFSELSTKCIIKTVEFAKQLPGFTTLTIADQITLLKAACLDILILRICTRYTPEQDTMTF
;
A
#
# COMPACT_ATOMS: atom_id res chain seq x y z
N ALA A 1 66.45 6.46 26.59
CA ALA A 1 65.27 7.27 26.23
C ALA A 1 64.09 6.33 26.00
N VAL A 2 63.01 6.57 26.74
CA VAL A 2 61.78 5.77 26.84
C VAL A 2 60.81 6.15 25.72
N ARG A 3 60.27 5.18 24.96
CA ARG A 3 59.07 5.25 24.08
C ARG A 3 58.67 3.80 23.76
N ASN A 4 57.87 3.13 24.59
CA ASN A 4 56.40 3.06 24.56
C ASN A 4 55.86 2.62 23.18
N ASP A 5 55.34 1.39 23.07
CA ASP A 5 53.98 1.21 22.56
C ASP A 5 53.39 -0.16 22.92
N ARG A 6 52.09 -0.11 23.21
CA ARG A 6 51.37 -0.99 24.10
C ARG A 6 50.55 -1.97 23.27
N ASN A 7 50.87 -3.27 23.36
CA ASN A 7 50.07 -4.34 22.79
C ASN A 7 48.70 -4.42 23.50
N LYS A 8 47.73 -3.59 23.06
CA LYS A 8 46.36 -3.63 23.56
C LYS A 8 45.50 -4.40 22.55
N LYS A 9 45.35 -5.71 22.79
CA LYS A 9 44.31 -6.54 22.18
C LYS A 9 42.98 -5.77 22.30
N LYS A 10 42.43 -5.30 21.18
CA LYS A 10 41.05 -4.80 21.14
C LYS A 10 40.17 -6.00 21.48
N LYS A 11 39.57 -5.93 22.67
CA LYS A 11 38.51 -6.83 23.11
C LYS A 11 37.28 -6.39 22.33
N ASP A 12 36.91 -7.14 21.30
CA ASP A 12 35.61 -6.97 20.64
C ASP A 12 34.53 -7.07 21.71
N VAL A 13 33.84 -5.95 21.93
CA VAL A 13 32.66 -5.89 22.79
C VAL A 13 31.55 -6.54 21.98
N PRO A 14 30.88 -7.60 22.47
CA PRO A 14 29.72 -8.14 21.78
C PRO A 14 28.69 -7.01 21.69
N LYS A 15 28.27 -6.65 20.48
CA LYS A 15 27.10 -5.79 20.30
C LYS A 15 25.94 -6.48 21.04
N PRO A 16 25.24 -5.79 21.95
CA PRO A 16 24.02 -6.33 22.51
C PRO A 16 23.05 -6.54 21.34
N GLU A 17 22.66 -7.79 21.11
CA GLU A 17 21.53 -8.10 20.25
C GLU A 17 20.33 -7.32 20.81
N CYS A 18 19.84 -6.38 20.02
CA CYS A 18 18.65 -5.61 20.36
C CYS A 18 17.47 -6.58 20.30
N THR A 19 17.12 -7.18 21.43
CA THR A 19 15.87 -7.92 21.60
C THR A 19 14.75 -6.90 21.48
N GLU A 20 14.18 -6.75 20.28
CA GLU A 20 12.96 -5.97 20.09
C GLU A 20 11.88 -6.59 20.99
N SER A 21 11.53 -5.91 22.07
CA SER A 21 10.37 -6.27 22.87
C SER A 21 9.13 -5.92 22.05
N TYR A 22 8.56 -6.89 21.32
CA TYR A 22 7.31 -6.76 20.57
C TYR A 22 6.10 -6.62 21.50
N ILE A 23 6.05 -5.57 22.32
CA ILE A 23 4.87 -5.27 23.14
C ILE A 23 3.92 -4.45 22.26
N ILE A 24 2.94 -5.13 21.66
CA ILE A 24 1.81 -4.49 20.99
C ILE A 24 0.85 -4.01 22.09
N THR A 25 0.61 -2.70 22.17
CA THR A 25 -0.37 -2.16 23.11
C THR A 25 -1.80 -2.39 22.60
N PRO A 26 -2.80 -2.48 23.49
CA PRO A 26 -4.20 -2.66 23.07
C PRO A 26 -4.69 -1.57 22.10
N GLU A 27 -4.23 -0.33 22.29
CA GLU A 27 -4.55 0.81 21.42
C GLU A 27 -4.00 0.63 20.00
N VAL A 28 -2.78 0.11 19.88
CA VAL A 28 -2.15 -0.17 18.58
C VAL A 28 -2.84 -1.34 17.89
N GLU A 29 -3.22 -2.39 18.63
CA GLU A 29 -3.97 -3.52 18.09
C GLU A 29 -5.34 -3.08 17.54
N GLU A 30 -6.06 -2.22 18.27
CA GLU A 30 -7.33 -1.66 17.82
C GLU A 30 -7.16 -0.81 16.55
N LEU A 31 -6.09 -0.01 16.47
CA LEU A 31 -5.78 0.78 15.28
C LEU A 31 -5.50 -0.13 14.08
N ILE A 32 -4.67 -1.16 14.24
CA ILE A 32 -4.36 -2.13 13.18
C ILE A 32 -5.66 -2.75 12.67
N GLU A 33 -6.54 -3.19 13.56
CA GLU A 33 -7.80 -3.85 13.18
C GLU A 33 -8.73 -2.89 12.42
N LYS A 34 -8.86 -1.64 12.87
CA LYS A 34 -9.66 -0.63 12.19
C LYS A 34 -9.15 -0.35 10.77
N VAL A 35 -7.84 -0.18 10.60
CA VAL A 35 -7.22 0.07 9.29
C VAL A 35 -7.37 -1.16 8.37
N ARG A 36 -7.13 -2.36 8.91
CA ARG A 36 -7.27 -3.64 8.19
C ARG A 36 -8.70 -3.81 7.68
N LYS A 37 -9.69 -3.61 8.54
CA LYS A 37 -11.11 -3.71 8.21
C LYS A 37 -11.50 -2.69 7.14
N ALA A 38 -11.10 -1.42 7.31
CA ALA A 38 -11.39 -0.37 6.34
C ALA A 38 -10.83 -0.67 4.95
N HIS A 39 -9.62 -1.24 4.88
CA HIS A 39 -9.04 -1.68 3.62
C HIS A 39 -9.87 -2.80 2.97
N GLN A 40 -10.22 -3.84 3.72
CA GLN A 40 -10.97 -4.99 3.20
C GLN A 40 -12.39 -4.63 2.72
N GLU A 41 -13.07 -3.73 3.44
CA GLU A 41 -14.43 -3.29 3.07
C GLU A 41 -14.44 -2.40 1.81
N THR A 42 -13.35 -1.70 1.54
CA THR A 42 -13.22 -0.78 0.41
C THR A 42 -12.44 -1.36 -0.76
N PHE A 43 -11.77 -2.49 -0.58
CA PHE A 43 -10.95 -3.14 -1.58
C PHE A 43 -10.95 -4.67 -1.41
N PRO A 44 -11.78 -5.40 -2.17
CA PRO A 44 -11.86 -6.86 -2.05
C PRO A 44 -10.53 -7.54 -2.39
N ALA A 45 -10.25 -8.67 -1.77
CA ALA A 45 -9.05 -9.45 -2.08
C ALA A 45 -9.18 -10.13 -3.46
N LEU A 46 -8.06 -10.38 -4.12
CA LEU A 46 -8.03 -11.01 -5.45
C LEU A 46 -8.79 -12.34 -5.51
N CYS A 47 -8.74 -13.14 -4.44
CA CYS A 47 -9.43 -14.43 -4.36
C CYS A 47 -10.97 -14.33 -4.24
N GLN A 48 -11.50 -13.14 -3.93
CA GLN A 48 -12.94 -12.90 -3.79
C GLN A 48 -13.57 -12.40 -5.09
N LEU A 49 -12.77 -12.16 -6.14
CA LEU A 49 -13.22 -11.58 -7.40
C LEU A 49 -13.50 -12.65 -8.45
N GLY A 50 -14.65 -12.52 -9.12
CA GLY A 50 -14.92 -13.24 -10.37
C GLY A 50 -14.12 -12.62 -11.51
N LYS A 51 -13.13 -13.35 -12.04
CA LYS A 51 -12.28 -12.89 -13.14
C LYS A 51 -12.98 -13.06 -14.48
N TYR A 52 -12.95 -12.02 -15.32
CA TYR A 52 -13.33 -12.07 -16.72
C TYR A 52 -12.27 -11.34 -17.54
N THR A 53 -12.13 -11.70 -18.81
CA THR A 53 -11.12 -11.15 -19.72
C THR A 53 -11.77 -10.43 -20.89
N THR A 54 -10.99 -9.60 -21.58
CA THR A 54 -11.37 -8.94 -22.83
C THR A 54 -10.27 -9.20 -23.86
N ASN A 55 -10.64 -9.30 -25.13
CA ASN A 55 -9.69 -9.55 -26.22
C ASN A 55 -9.25 -8.25 -26.92
N ASN A 56 -9.71 -7.09 -26.42
CA ASN A 56 -9.37 -5.77 -26.95
C ASN A 56 -7.86 -5.53 -26.92
N SER A 57 -7.27 -5.31 -28.10
CA SER A 57 -5.83 -5.03 -28.29
C SER A 57 -4.88 -6.00 -27.56
N SER A 58 -5.29 -7.26 -27.34
CA SER A 58 -4.53 -8.22 -26.54
C SER A 58 -3.26 -8.75 -27.22
N GLU A 59 -3.22 -8.73 -28.56
CA GLU A 59 -2.11 -9.30 -29.34
C GLU A 59 -1.03 -8.28 -29.69
N GLN A 60 -1.38 -6.99 -29.77
CA GLN A 60 -0.47 -5.93 -30.19
C GLN A 60 -0.70 -4.65 -29.39
N ARG A 61 0.39 -4.02 -28.97
CA ARG A 61 0.32 -2.69 -28.36
C ARG A 61 -0.10 -1.64 -29.39
N VAL A 62 -1.12 -0.87 -29.05
CA VAL A 62 -1.59 0.29 -29.80
C VAL A 62 -1.33 1.57 -29.01
N SER A 63 -1.45 2.74 -29.67
CA SER A 63 -1.28 4.03 -29.00
C SER A 63 -2.31 4.23 -27.87
N LEU A 64 -3.58 3.91 -28.17
CA LEU A 64 -4.68 3.94 -27.22
C LEU A 64 -5.83 3.08 -27.78
N ASP A 65 -6.34 2.17 -26.95
CA ASP A 65 -7.60 1.47 -27.19
C ASP A 65 -8.71 2.22 -26.42
N ILE A 66 -9.63 2.86 -27.15
CA ILE A 66 -10.64 3.76 -26.57
C ILE A 66 -11.61 2.99 -25.67
N ASP A 67 -12.06 1.81 -26.09
CA ASP A 67 -12.99 1.00 -25.31
C ASP A 67 -12.35 0.49 -24.01
N LEU A 68 -11.06 0.14 -24.08
CA LEU A 68 -10.31 -0.23 -22.89
C LEU A 68 -10.06 0.97 -21.97
N TRP A 69 -9.75 2.14 -22.53
CA TRP A 69 -9.58 3.38 -21.78
C TRP A 69 -10.87 3.79 -21.05
N ASP A 70 -12.02 3.67 -21.70
CA ASP A 70 -13.31 3.99 -21.10
C ASP A 70 -13.61 3.08 -19.90
N LYS A 71 -13.42 1.76 -20.05
CA LYS A 71 -13.56 0.81 -18.93
C LYS A 71 -12.55 1.08 -17.81
N PHE A 72 -11.29 1.32 -18.16
CA PHE A 72 -10.22 1.59 -17.19
C PHE A 72 -10.50 2.87 -16.40
N SER A 73 -10.91 3.95 -17.07
CA SER A 73 -11.20 5.24 -16.46
C SER A 73 -12.43 5.18 -15.56
N GLU A 74 -13.46 4.42 -15.97
CA GLU A 74 -14.64 4.16 -15.15
C GLU A 74 -14.28 3.40 -13.85
N LEU A 75 -13.51 2.31 -13.98
CA LEU A 75 -13.06 1.51 -12.83
C LEU A 75 -12.12 2.32 -11.92
N SER A 76 -11.25 3.14 -12.49
CA SER A 76 -10.38 4.05 -11.74
C SER A 76 -11.18 5.06 -10.95
N THR A 77 -12.23 5.65 -11.55
CA THR A 77 -13.14 6.58 -10.86
C THR A 77 -13.83 5.90 -9.67
N LYS A 78 -14.34 4.68 -9.86
CA LYS A 78 -14.92 3.88 -8.78
C LYS A 78 -13.91 3.59 -7.67
N CYS A 79 -12.66 3.26 -8.03
CA CYS A 79 -11.59 3.00 -7.08
C CYS A 79 -11.20 4.26 -6.28
N ILE A 80 -11.19 5.44 -6.92
CA ILE A 80 -10.97 6.73 -6.24
C ILE A 80 -12.05 6.97 -5.18
N ILE A 81 -13.32 6.75 -5.51
CA ILE A 81 -14.43 6.86 -4.54
C ILE A 81 -14.19 5.93 -3.35
N LYS A 82 -13.77 4.68 -3.60
CA LYS A 82 -13.41 3.73 -2.55
C LYS A 82 -12.17 4.11 -1.75
N THR A 83 -11.21 4.83 -2.34
CA THR A 83 -10.06 5.40 -1.61
C THR A 83 -10.50 6.52 -0.67
N VAL A 84 -11.44 7.37 -1.10
CA VAL A 84 -12.03 8.40 -0.22
C VAL A 84 -12.83 7.76 0.92
N GLU A 85 -13.61 6.70 0.62
CA GLU A 85 -14.33 5.92 1.63
C GLU A 85 -13.37 5.30 2.66
N PHE A 86 -12.27 4.70 2.20
CA PHE A 86 -11.21 4.17 3.06
C PHE A 86 -10.64 5.24 3.99
N ALA A 87 -10.26 6.40 3.43
CA ALA A 87 -9.67 7.48 4.22
C ALA A 87 -10.62 7.96 5.33
N LYS A 88 -11.93 8.08 5.04
CA LYS A 88 -12.94 8.48 6.03
C LYS A 88 -13.11 7.48 7.18
N GLN A 89 -12.76 6.22 6.98
CA GLN A 89 -12.82 5.18 8.02
C GLN A 89 -11.55 5.16 8.90
N LEU A 90 -10.48 5.87 8.52
CA LEU A 90 -9.27 5.96 9.31
C LEU A 90 -9.49 6.81 10.58
N PRO A 91 -9.13 6.32 11.77
CA PRO A 91 -9.23 7.09 13.01
C PRO A 91 -8.53 8.45 12.90
N GLY A 92 -9.25 9.53 13.21
CA GLY A 92 -8.73 10.90 13.18
C GLY A 92 -8.71 11.59 11.80
N PHE A 93 -8.97 10.89 10.70
CA PHE A 93 -8.97 11.53 9.38
C PHE A 93 -10.10 12.54 9.23
N THR A 94 -11.32 12.19 9.69
CA THR A 94 -12.49 13.06 9.61
C THR A 94 -12.48 14.22 10.61
N THR A 95 -11.56 14.20 11.58
CA THR A 95 -11.36 15.32 12.52
C THR A 95 -10.50 16.43 11.93
N LEU A 96 -9.78 16.16 10.83
CA LEU A 96 -9.05 17.17 10.06
C LEU A 96 -10.02 18.10 9.33
N THR A 97 -9.57 19.29 8.96
CA THR A 97 -10.38 20.20 8.14
C THR A 97 -10.68 19.57 6.78
N ILE A 98 -11.78 19.97 6.14
CA ILE A 98 -12.12 19.50 4.79
C ILE A 98 -11.00 19.84 3.79
N ALA A 99 -10.34 21.00 3.96
CA ALA A 99 -9.22 21.41 3.13
C ALA A 99 -8.02 20.46 3.27
N ASP A 100 -7.69 20.05 4.49
CA ASP A 100 -6.59 19.11 4.74
C ASP A 100 -6.92 17.70 4.23
N GLN A 101 -8.16 17.23 4.44
CA GLN A 101 -8.62 15.94 3.90
C GLN A 101 -8.48 15.90 2.38
N ILE A 102 -8.89 16.95 1.68
CA ILE A 102 -8.74 17.08 0.22
C ILE A 102 -7.26 17.12 -0.17
N THR A 103 -6.44 17.86 0.56
CA THR A 103 -5.01 18.01 0.27
C THR A 103 -4.29 16.67 0.39
N LEU A 104 -4.54 15.92 1.47
CA LEU A 104 -3.98 14.59 1.68
C LEU A 104 -4.43 13.60 0.60
N LEU A 105 -5.73 13.59 0.27
CA LEU A 105 -6.26 12.72 -0.79
C LEU A 105 -5.64 13.07 -2.15
N LYS A 106 -5.54 14.34 -2.51
CA LYS A 106 -4.91 14.76 -3.77
C LYS A 106 -3.44 14.36 -3.86
N ALA A 107 -2.72 14.43 -2.75
CA ALA A 107 -1.31 14.06 -2.70
C ALA A 107 -1.08 12.55 -2.82
N ALA A 108 -1.92 11.72 -2.19
CA ALA A 108 -1.67 10.28 -2.05
C ALA A 108 -2.53 9.38 -2.95
N CYS A 109 -3.58 9.90 -3.61
CA CYS A 109 -4.55 9.05 -4.31
C CYS A 109 -3.92 8.16 -5.38
N LEU A 110 -3.00 8.70 -6.18
CA LEU A 110 -2.34 7.93 -7.23
C LEU A 110 -1.48 6.80 -6.66
N ASP A 111 -0.73 7.05 -5.59
CA ASP A 111 0.10 6.04 -4.93
C ASP A 111 -0.76 4.90 -4.38
N ILE A 112 -1.90 5.22 -3.79
CA ILE A 112 -2.85 4.23 -3.27
C ILE A 112 -3.45 3.41 -4.42
N LEU A 113 -3.81 4.03 -5.55
CA LEU A 113 -4.32 3.33 -6.73
C LEU A 113 -3.30 2.35 -7.30
N ILE A 114 -2.04 2.78 -7.42
CA ILE A 114 -0.93 1.95 -7.91
C ILE A 114 -0.71 0.76 -6.96
N LEU A 115 -0.62 1.01 -5.65
CA LEU A 115 -0.46 -0.07 -4.67
C LEU A 115 -1.61 -1.09 -4.76
N ARG A 116 -2.85 -0.58 -4.85
CA ARG A 116 -4.05 -1.42 -4.98
C ARG A 116 -3.99 -2.31 -6.22
N ILE A 117 -3.71 -1.76 -7.40
CA ILE A 117 -3.66 -2.59 -8.62
C ILE A 117 -2.48 -3.58 -8.61
N CYS A 118 -1.34 -3.22 -8.02
CA CYS A 118 -0.22 -4.14 -7.85
C CYS A 118 -0.55 -5.36 -6.97
N THR A 119 -1.36 -5.19 -5.92
CA THR A 119 -1.84 -6.32 -5.10
C THR A 119 -2.83 -7.25 -5.84
N ARG A 120 -3.25 -6.88 -7.05
CA ARG A 120 -4.11 -7.66 -7.93
C ARG A 120 -3.37 -8.31 -9.09
N TYR A 121 -2.04 -8.24 -9.07
CA TYR A 121 -1.19 -8.90 -10.05
C TYR A 121 -1.23 -10.43 -9.85
N THR A 122 -1.43 -11.17 -10.92
CA THR A 122 -1.30 -12.63 -10.93
C THR A 122 -0.10 -13.02 -11.80
N PRO A 123 1.06 -13.35 -11.19
CA PRO A 123 2.32 -13.55 -11.91
C PRO A 123 2.25 -14.62 -13.00
N GLU A 124 1.51 -15.69 -12.76
CA GLU A 124 1.44 -16.85 -13.67
C GLU A 124 0.74 -16.52 -15.00
N GLN A 125 -0.12 -15.51 -15.01
CA GLN A 125 -0.80 -15.05 -16.23
C GLN A 125 -0.30 -13.68 -16.72
N ASP A 126 0.59 -13.03 -15.97
CA ASP A 126 1.01 -11.65 -16.21
C ASP A 126 -0.17 -10.67 -16.35
N THR A 127 -1.19 -10.82 -15.48
CA THR A 127 -2.41 -10.00 -15.52
C THR A 127 -2.64 -9.23 -14.22
N MET A 128 -3.34 -8.09 -14.32
CA MET A 128 -3.87 -7.35 -13.18
C MET A 128 -5.40 -7.37 -13.22
N THR A 129 -6.05 -7.57 -12.06
CA THR A 129 -7.52 -7.61 -11.94
C THR A 129 -8.06 -6.37 -11.22
N PHE A 130 -8.90 -5.59 -11.89
CA PHE A 130 -9.57 -4.42 -11.30
C PHE A 130 -10.70 -4.82 -10.35
#